data_AF-A0A0T7GY90-F1
#
_entry.id   AF-A0A0T7GY90-F1
#
_cell.length_a   1.000
_cell.length_b   1.000
_cell.length_c   1.000
_cell.angle_alpha   90.00
_cell.angle_beta   90.00
_cell.angle_gamma   90.00
#
_symmetry.space_group_name_H-M   'P 1'
#
loop_
_entity.id
_entity.type
_entity.pdbx_description
1 polymer ?
#
loop_
_entity_poly.entity_id
_entity_poly.type
_entity_poly.pdbx_seq_one_letter_code
_entity_poly.pdbx_strand_id
1 'polypeptide(L)'
;MRLKHIAFALLVATALTGCNDTLDSASIDLKSVKNKVEQPLPSSILTEMQKKNMPRNSPIMIRILKEEGKLEVWKARADNRFEVIKSYDICAWSGKLGPKVKEGDRQAPEGFYNLTPAHLNPNSKYYLAINTGFPNRYDAANGRTGSNLMIHGACSSSGCYSMTDEQVLEIYAFARDAFKGGQTSVQLQALPFRMNAENMARHRDSQNYDFWKMLKTGYDHFEVTKRPPEVNVCEKKYVFNQQADSNGTFAPAAACPSMSTPPALSAALTSYEKTYQVAYTKALEKFDGKVWYEPTEAERKAVVAGKRKGRDIAYAPTGTSLEAGKLLSQSEFQEMMEKRMASQNKPANTVLASAAPVTFRPGTAADRMKQDRLPAGGPAAQSTGTVPTVATAQGTTTTVPIPAQNPLAYAAPPITEEKKKPFWKFWSQE
;
A
#
# COMPACT_ATOMS: atom_id res chain seq x y z
N MET A 1 -35.85 -32.75 55.35
CA MET A 1 -37.14 -32.15 54.95
C MET A 1 -36.83 -30.86 54.21
N ARG A 2 -37.00 -30.84 52.88
CA ARG A 2 -38.15 -30.22 52.16
C ARG A 2 -38.10 -28.67 52.28
N LEU A 3 -37.66 -27.98 51.22
CA LEU A 3 -38.52 -27.36 50.16
C LEU A 3 -39.31 -26.18 50.78
N LYS A 4 -39.29 -24.92 50.30
CA LYS A 4 -39.67 -24.48 48.94
C LYS A 4 -39.89 -22.94 48.92
N HIS A 5 -39.70 -22.32 47.73
CA HIS A 5 -40.24 -21.03 47.23
C HIS A 5 -39.57 -19.73 47.75
N ILE A 6 -39.10 -18.79 46.92
CA ILE A 6 -39.79 -17.91 45.93
C ILE A 6 -38.75 -17.52 44.85
N ALA A 7 -38.85 -17.92 43.58
CA ALA A 7 -39.62 -17.36 42.46
C ALA A 7 -39.10 -16.03 41.86
N PHE A 8 -38.65 -16.15 40.61
CA PHE A 8 -38.79 -15.23 39.48
C PHE A 8 -38.18 -13.80 39.53
N ALA A 9 -37.05 -13.63 38.83
CA ALA A 9 -36.72 -12.41 38.10
C ALA A 9 -35.83 -12.74 36.89
N LEU A 10 -36.44 -13.34 35.87
CA LEU A 10 -35.92 -13.41 34.51
C LEU A 10 -36.44 -12.16 33.77
N LEU A 11 -35.61 -11.14 33.63
CA LEU A 11 -35.91 -9.97 32.79
C LEU A 11 -34.65 -9.54 32.04
N VAL A 12 -34.58 -10.07 30.82
CA VAL A 12 -34.07 -9.45 29.58
C VAL A 12 -32.98 -8.39 29.73
N ALA A 13 -31.74 -8.78 29.40
CA ALA A 13 -30.72 -7.86 28.91
C ALA A 13 -29.98 -8.49 27.71
N THR A 14 -30.73 -8.72 26.63
CA THR A 14 -30.16 -9.03 25.32
C THR A 14 -30.08 -7.78 24.46
N ALA A 15 -28.90 -7.60 23.85
CA ALA A 15 -28.61 -6.84 22.64
C ALA A 15 -28.64 -5.31 22.71
N LEU A 16 -27.48 -4.73 23.02
CA LEU A 16 -26.95 -3.54 22.33
C LEU A 16 -25.46 -3.74 22.01
N THR A 17 -25.14 -4.79 21.24
CA THR A 17 -23.94 -4.75 20.38
C THR A 17 -24.37 -4.21 19.03
N GLY A 18 -24.69 -2.91 19.01
CA GLY A 18 -24.97 -2.15 17.80
C GLY A 18 -23.68 -1.51 17.30
N CYS A 19 -23.38 -1.76 16.03
CA CYS A 19 -22.24 -1.34 15.25
C CYS A 19 -21.69 0.06 15.59
N ASN A 20 -20.41 0.15 15.94
CA ASN A 20 -19.67 1.40 16.03
C ASN A 20 -18.78 1.61 14.80
N ASP A 21 -19.31 1.31 13.60
CA ASP A 21 -18.61 1.48 12.30
C ASP A 21 -18.76 2.90 11.70
N THR A 22 -19.15 3.90 12.50
CA THR A 22 -19.38 5.27 11.99
C THR A 22 -18.63 6.38 12.73
N LEU A 23 -17.73 6.08 13.66
CA LEU A 23 -17.05 7.11 14.48
C LEU A 23 -15.60 7.42 14.12
N ASP A 24 -15.19 7.23 12.86
CA ASP A 24 -13.81 7.56 12.45
C ASP A 24 -13.72 8.41 11.17
N SER A 25 -14.83 9.07 10.83
CA SER A 25 -14.87 10.16 9.85
C SER A 25 -14.87 11.51 10.57
N ALA A 26 -13.78 11.83 11.28
CA ALA A 26 -13.46 13.23 11.51
C ALA A 26 -13.01 13.81 10.15
N SER A 27 -13.95 14.04 9.24
CA SER A 27 -13.70 14.61 7.94
C SER A 27 -13.17 16.02 8.15
N ILE A 28 -11.91 16.24 7.80
CA ILE A 28 -11.33 17.59 7.73
C ILE A 28 -12.28 18.44 6.89
N ASP A 29 -12.78 19.56 7.44
CA ASP A 29 -13.53 20.52 6.63
C ASP A 29 -12.55 21.18 5.64
N LEU A 30 -12.59 20.72 4.39
CA LEU A 30 -11.70 21.18 3.32
C LEU A 30 -11.80 22.70 3.09
N LYS A 31 -12.93 23.33 3.43
CA LYS A 31 -13.10 24.79 3.30
C LYS A 31 -12.23 25.57 4.28
N SER A 32 -11.87 24.95 5.41
CA SER A 32 -11.02 25.55 6.44
C SER A 32 -9.51 25.42 6.13
N VAL A 33 -9.15 24.61 5.14
CA VAL A 33 -7.75 24.32 4.80
C VAL A 33 -7.15 25.48 4.00
N LYS A 34 -6.31 26.29 4.66
CA LYS A 34 -5.62 27.43 4.03
C LYS A 34 -4.42 27.01 3.18
N ASN A 35 -3.68 26.00 3.66
CA ASN A 35 -2.52 25.46 2.97
C ASN A 35 -2.56 23.94 3.03
N LYS A 36 -2.98 23.32 1.93
CA LYS A 36 -3.09 21.87 1.80
C LYS A 36 -1.75 21.13 1.99
N VAL A 37 -0.62 21.76 1.63
CA VAL A 37 0.70 21.13 1.71
C VAL A 37 1.20 21.09 3.14
N GLU A 38 0.91 22.12 3.93
CA GLU A 38 1.35 22.26 5.34
C GLU A 38 0.26 21.90 6.35
N GLN A 39 -0.89 21.40 5.90
CA GLN A 39 -1.98 21.00 6.79
C GLN A 39 -1.49 19.95 7.80
N PRO A 40 -1.64 20.18 9.12
CA PRO A 40 -1.27 19.19 10.11
C PRO A 40 -2.22 17.99 10.09
N LEU A 41 -1.72 16.84 10.56
CA LEU A 41 -2.58 15.69 10.84
C LEU A 41 -3.66 16.07 11.88
N PRO A 42 -4.89 15.55 11.75
CA PRO A 42 -5.96 15.74 12.74
C PRO A 42 -5.55 15.31 14.14
N SER A 43 -6.14 15.96 15.16
CA SER A 43 -5.89 15.63 16.57
C SER A 43 -6.22 14.17 16.91
N SER A 44 -7.26 13.59 16.31
CA SER A 44 -7.61 12.18 16.48
C SER A 44 -6.48 11.23 16.08
N ILE A 45 -5.83 11.50 14.94
CA ILE A 45 -4.66 10.73 14.48
C ILE A 45 -3.49 10.93 15.44
N LEU A 46 -3.25 12.16 15.91
CA LEU A 46 -2.17 12.44 16.87
C LEU A 46 -2.38 11.70 18.20
N THR A 47 -3.62 11.60 18.68
CA THR A 47 -3.97 10.81 19.87
C THR A 47 -3.74 9.31 19.65
N GLU A 48 -4.15 8.77 18.50
CA GLU A 48 -3.91 7.35 18.19
C GLU A 48 -2.42 7.03 18.05
N MET A 49 -1.63 7.95 17.47
CA MET A 49 -0.16 7.83 17.44
C MET A 49 0.43 7.74 18.84
N GLN A 50 0.02 8.62 19.77
CA GLN A 50 0.50 8.60 21.15
C GLN A 50 0.14 7.27 21.83
N LYS A 51 -1.10 6.81 21.68
CA LYS A 51 -1.57 5.53 22.24
C LYS A 51 -0.76 4.34 21.72
N LYS A 52 -0.37 4.35 20.45
CA LYS A 52 0.43 3.29 19.81
C LYS A 52 1.95 3.46 19.99
N ASN A 53 2.39 4.48 20.74
CA ASN A 53 3.81 4.82 20.89
C ASN A 53 4.52 5.03 19.53
N MET A 54 3.88 5.80 18.66
CA MET A 54 4.38 6.17 17.33
C MET A 54 4.81 7.65 17.35
N PRO A 55 6.12 7.96 17.41
CA PRO A 55 6.60 9.34 17.36
C PRO A 55 6.09 10.07 16.12
N ARG A 56 5.71 11.35 16.25
CA ARG A 56 5.05 12.11 15.16
C ARG A 56 5.78 12.02 13.82
N ASN A 57 7.09 12.22 13.82
CA ASN A 57 7.91 12.23 12.60
C ASN A 57 8.56 10.86 12.30
N SER A 58 8.12 9.76 12.94
CA SER A 58 8.68 8.45 12.68
C SER A 58 8.42 7.98 11.23
N PRO A 59 9.28 7.10 10.68
CA PRO A 59 9.13 6.58 9.33
C PRO A 59 7.76 5.93 9.06
N ILE A 60 7.33 6.00 7.81
CA ILE A 60 6.11 5.36 7.31
C ILE A 60 6.37 4.43 6.12
N MET A 61 5.41 3.55 5.87
CA MET A 61 5.25 2.76 4.67
C MET A 61 3.79 2.85 4.25
N ILE A 62 3.53 2.84 2.94
CA ILE A 62 2.17 2.82 2.39
C ILE A 62 1.93 1.43 1.80
N ARG A 63 0.78 0.82 2.08
CA ARG A 63 0.36 -0.45 1.50
C ARG A 63 -0.99 -0.29 0.84
N ILE A 64 -1.09 -0.69 -0.42
CA ILE A 64 -2.33 -0.72 -1.18
C ILE A 64 -2.73 -2.18 -1.38
N LEU A 65 -4.01 -2.47 -1.13
CA LEU A 65 -4.63 -3.77 -1.32
C LEU A 65 -5.78 -3.58 -2.31
N LYS A 66 -5.56 -3.96 -3.57
CA LYS A 66 -6.48 -3.66 -4.68
C LYS A 66 -7.83 -4.37 -4.53
N GLU A 67 -7.81 -5.66 -4.17
CA GLU A 67 -9.01 -6.48 -4.05
C GLU A 67 -9.95 -5.93 -2.98
N GLU A 68 -9.38 -5.61 -1.81
CA GLU A 68 -10.08 -5.00 -0.67
C GLU A 68 -10.43 -3.52 -0.91
N GLY A 69 -9.80 -2.86 -1.88
CA GLY A 69 -9.96 -1.43 -2.11
C GLY A 69 -9.45 -0.58 -0.95
N LYS A 70 -8.33 -0.97 -0.32
CA LYS A 70 -7.77 -0.29 0.86
C LYS A 70 -6.38 0.27 0.63
N LEU A 71 -6.12 1.45 1.19
CA LEU A 71 -4.79 2.02 1.37
C LEU A 71 -4.50 2.15 2.86
N GLU A 72 -3.46 1.47 3.33
CA GLU A 72 -3.00 1.49 4.71
C GLU A 72 -1.74 2.34 4.84
N VAL A 73 -1.73 3.24 5.82
CA VAL A 73 -0.49 3.88 6.28
C VAL A 73 0.00 3.11 7.49
N TRP A 74 1.21 2.55 7.35
CA TRP A 74 1.94 1.87 8.41
C TRP A 74 2.99 2.82 8.94
N LYS A 75 3.08 2.94 10.27
CA LYS A 75 4.01 3.88 10.92
C LYS A 75 4.88 3.14 11.92
N ALA A 76 6.16 3.50 11.95
CA ALA A 76 7.09 2.97 12.92
C ALA A 76 6.72 3.43 14.33
N ARG A 77 6.63 2.47 15.25
CA ARG A 77 6.61 2.70 16.69
C ARG A 77 8.02 3.02 17.18
N ALA A 78 8.15 3.43 18.44
CA ALA A 78 9.45 3.75 19.05
C ALA A 78 10.44 2.57 19.07
N ASP A 79 9.96 1.32 18.98
CA ASP A 79 10.78 0.09 18.87
C ASP A 79 11.18 -0.24 17.41
N ASN A 80 10.92 0.69 16.47
CA ASN A 80 11.13 0.54 15.04
C ASN A 80 10.33 -0.61 14.39
N ARG A 81 9.24 -1.10 15.01
CA ARG A 81 8.28 -2.00 14.37
C ARG A 81 7.13 -1.19 13.79
N PHE A 82 6.71 -1.55 12.59
CA PHE A 82 5.64 -0.89 11.86
C PHE A 82 4.30 -1.51 12.22
N GLU A 83 3.33 -0.65 12.47
CA GLU A 83 1.94 -1.02 12.70
C GLU A 83 1.03 -0.05 11.94
N VAL A 84 -0.16 -0.50 11.54
CA VAL A 84 -1.16 0.35 10.88
C VAL A 84 -1.58 1.46 11.84
N ILE A 85 -1.43 2.70 11.37
CA ILE A 85 -1.99 3.89 12.05
C ILE A 85 -3.34 4.28 11.47
N LYS A 86 -3.54 4.13 10.15
CA LYS A 86 -4.82 4.43 9.49
C LYS A 86 -5.00 3.57 8.24
N SER A 87 -6.25 3.22 7.95
CA SER A 87 -6.67 2.53 6.72
C SER A 87 -7.76 3.34 6.04
N TYR A 88 -7.63 3.53 4.73
CA TYR A 88 -8.48 4.37 3.90
C TYR A 88 -9.14 3.53 2.81
N ASP A 89 -10.41 3.81 2.54
CA ASP A 89 -11.09 3.29 1.35
C ASP A 89 -10.58 3.99 0.10
N ILE A 90 -10.11 3.22 -0.87
CA ILE A 90 -9.77 3.70 -2.19
C ILE A 90 -11.08 3.95 -2.94
N CYS A 91 -11.28 5.19 -3.34
CA CYS A 91 -12.50 5.60 -4.02
C CYS A 91 -12.61 5.00 -5.43
N ALA A 92 -11.50 5.02 -6.19
CA ALA A 92 -11.45 4.41 -7.51
C ALA A 92 -10.05 3.91 -7.87
N TRP A 93 -9.99 2.75 -8.54
CA TRP A 93 -8.79 2.28 -9.21
C TRP A 93 -9.16 1.54 -10.51
N SER A 94 -8.31 1.66 -11.54
CA SER A 94 -8.62 1.15 -12.88
C SER A 94 -8.02 -0.23 -13.17
N GLY A 95 -8.68 -0.95 -14.08
CA GLY A 95 -8.27 -2.30 -14.51
C GLY A 95 -8.79 -3.39 -13.58
N LYS A 96 -8.04 -4.50 -13.52
CA LYS A 96 -8.33 -5.67 -12.67
C LYS A 96 -7.15 -5.95 -11.73
N LEU A 97 -7.23 -7.02 -10.93
CA LEU A 97 -6.04 -7.55 -10.27
C LEU A 97 -5.00 -7.99 -11.32
N GLY A 98 -3.74 -7.64 -11.08
CA GLY A 98 -2.62 -7.80 -11.99
C GLY A 98 -1.77 -6.52 -12.14
N PRO A 99 -0.52 -6.69 -12.59
CA PRO A 99 0.40 -5.58 -12.77
C PRO A 99 0.06 -4.72 -14.00
N LYS A 100 0.46 -3.45 -13.96
CA LYS A 100 0.52 -2.59 -15.15
C LYS A 100 1.66 -3.05 -16.06
N VAL A 101 1.43 -3.10 -17.37
CA VAL A 101 2.43 -3.59 -18.34
C VAL A 101 2.75 -2.55 -19.41
N LYS A 102 1.77 -1.77 -19.90
CA LYS A 102 2.01 -0.81 -20.99
C LYS A 102 1.27 0.51 -20.80
N GLU A 103 1.77 1.56 -21.43
CA GLU A 103 1.06 2.85 -21.48
C GLU A 103 -0.35 2.66 -22.09
N GLY A 104 -1.35 3.33 -21.52
CA GLY A 104 -2.74 3.22 -21.98
C GLY A 104 -3.49 1.92 -21.67
N ASP A 105 -2.91 0.93 -20.97
CA ASP A 105 -3.61 -0.30 -20.55
C ASP A 105 -4.69 -0.07 -19.46
N ARG A 106 -4.80 1.16 -18.94
CA ARG A 106 -5.72 1.56 -17.85
C ARG A 106 -5.58 0.66 -16.61
N GLN A 107 -4.39 0.15 -16.33
CA GLN A 107 -4.13 -0.74 -15.20
C GLN A 107 -3.37 0.00 -14.10
N ALA A 108 -3.88 -0.08 -12.86
CA ALA A 108 -3.12 0.35 -11.68
C ALA A 108 -1.97 -0.64 -11.39
N PRO A 109 -0.76 -0.15 -11.06
CA PRO A 109 0.44 -0.96 -10.93
C PRO A 109 0.40 -1.91 -9.72
N GLU A 110 1.22 -2.96 -9.74
CA GLU A 110 1.44 -3.84 -8.59
C GLU A 110 2.95 -4.06 -8.45
N GLY A 111 3.47 -3.97 -7.22
CA GLY A 111 4.91 -4.03 -6.96
C GLY A 111 5.34 -3.26 -5.70
N PHE A 112 6.66 -3.10 -5.58
CA PHE A 112 7.31 -2.35 -4.50
C PHE A 112 7.98 -1.11 -5.07
N TYR A 113 7.65 0.06 -4.53
CA TYR A 113 8.14 1.35 -5.03
C TYR A 113 8.77 2.16 -3.90
N ASN A 114 9.85 2.86 -4.20
CA ASN A 114 10.54 3.73 -3.25
C ASN A 114 10.25 5.18 -3.61
N LEU A 115 9.48 5.85 -2.77
CA LEU A 115 8.99 7.21 -3.00
C LEU A 115 9.86 8.19 -2.21
N THR A 116 10.62 9.01 -2.92
CA THR A 116 11.39 10.13 -2.36
C THR A 116 10.53 11.39 -2.24
N PRO A 117 11.00 12.48 -1.58
CA PRO A 117 10.26 13.75 -1.54
C PRO A 117 9.85 14.28 -2.93
N ALA A 118 10.62 13.99 -3.97
CA ALA A 118 10.32 14.40 -5.34
C ALA A 118 9.06 13.73 -5.93
N HIS A 119 8.56 12.67 -5.30
CA HIS A 119 7.30 12.03 -5.70
C HIS A 119 6.07 12.72 -5.10
N LEU A 120 6.24 13.60 -4.11
CA LEU A 120 5.15 14.43 -3.62
C LEU A 120 4.81 15.51 -4.64
N ASN A 121 3.55 15.58 -5.06
CA ASN A 121 3.06 16.56 -6.01
C ASN A 121 2.04 17.51 -5.34
N PRO A 122 2.50 18.65 -4.79
CA PRO A 122 1.62 19.65 -4.18
C PRO A 122 0.75 20.39 -5.23
N ASN A 123 1.19 20.43 -6.49
CA ASN A 123 0.57 21.15 -7.60
C ASN A 123 -0.25 20.22 -8.50
N SER A 124 -0.75 19.12 -7.94
CA SER A 124 -1.63 18.18 -8.65
C SER A 124 -2.79 18.92 -9.34
N LYS A 125 -3.20 18.41 -10.51
CA LYS A 125 -4.43 18.86 -11.19
C LYS A 125 -5.70 18.41 -10.47
N TYR A 126 -5.55 17.51 -9.50
CA TYR A 126 -6.56 17.19 -8.49
C TYR A 126 -6.28 17.99 -7.20
N TYR A 127 -6.63 17.49 -6.03
CA TYR A 127 -6.35 18.18 -4.77
C TYR A 127 -4.88 18.09 -4.34
N LEU A 128 -4.39 16.89 -4.01
CA LEU A 128 -2.98 16.56 -3.80
C LEU A 128 -2.67 15.24 -4.51
N ALA A 129 -1.39 14.96 -4.77
CA ALA A 129 -0.98 13.68 -5.31
C ALA A 129 0.38 13.22 -4.80
N ILE A 130 0.58 11.91 -4.82
CA ILE A 130 1.86 11.24 -4.62
C ILE A 130 2.07 10.32 -5.83
N ASN A 131 3.14 10.53 -6.58
CA ASN A 131 3.52 9.64 -7.67
C ASN A 131 3.89 8.27 -7.11
N THR A 132 3.37 7.18 -7.71
CA THR A 132 3.63 5.82 -7.23
C THR A 132 5.04 5.32 -7.54
N GLY A 133 5.85 6.06 -8.30
CA GLY A 133 7.20 5.66 -8.69
C GLY A 133 7.23 4.57 -9.77
N PHE A 134 6.10 4.31 -10.45
CA PHE A 134 6.07 3.43 -11.62
C PHE A 134 6.59 4.17 -12.86
N PRO A 135 7.42 3.53 -13.71
CA PRO A 135 7.99 2.19 -13.55
C PRO A 135 9.20 2.20 -12.60
N ASN A 136 9.32 1.18 -11.74
CA ASN A 136 10.53 0.95 -10.95
C ASN A 136 11.60 0.16 -11.75
N ARG A 137 12.72 -0.21 -11.10
CA ARG A 137 13.80 -1.00 -11.71
C ARG A 137 13.33 -2.38 -12.22
N TYR A 138 12.41 -3.03 -11.51
CA TYR A 138 11.81 -4.31 -11.93
C TYR A 138 10.92 -4.11 -13.16
N ASP A 139 10.08 -3.08 -13.15
CA ASP A 139 9.18 -2.76 -14.24
C ASP A 139 9.97 -2.44 -15.52
N ALA A 140 11.01 -1.61 -15.42
CA ALA A 140 11.90 -1.26 -16.51
C ALA A 140 12.63 -2.49 -17.09
N ALA A 141 13.16 -3.38 -16.23
CA ALA A 141 13.84 -4.61 -16.67
C ALA A 141 12.91 -5.61 -17.38
N ASN A 142 11.60 -5.51 -17.11
CA ASN A 142 10.56 -6.29 -17.75
C ASN A 142 9.88 -5.55 -18.93
N GLY A 143 10.46 -4.44 -19.40
CA GLY A 143 9.95 -3.68 -20.55
C GLY A 143 8.59 -3.03 -20.31
N ARG A 144 8.19 -2.86 -19.05
CA ARG A 144 6.91 -2.24 -18.71
C ARG A 144 6.98 -0.74 -18.92
N THR A 145 5.91 -0.18 -19.49
CA THR A 145 5.84 1.24 -19.84
C THR A 145 4.62 1.90 -19.22
N GLY A 146 4.73 3.21 -19.02
CA GLY A 146 3.69 4.00 -18.40
C GLY A 146 4.29 5.18 -17.64
N SER A 147 3.49 6.20 -17.37
CA SER A 147 3.89 7.31 -16.52
C SER A 147 2.68 7.94 -15.83
N ASN A 148 2.94 8.77 -14.82
CA ASN A 148 1.91 9.55 -14.13
C ASN A 148 0.85 8.71 -13.40
N LEU A 149 1.27 7.59 -12.80
CA LEU A 149 0.46 6.79 -11.90
C LEU A 149 0.55 7.44 -10.51
N MET A 150 -0.58 7.83 -9.94
CA MET A 150 -0.63 8.65 -8.73
C MET A 150 -1.55 8.02 -7.67
N ILE A 151 -1.26 8.31 -6.41
CA ILE A 151 -2.25 8.32 -5.33
C ILE A 151 -2.73 9.76 -5.23
N HIS A 152 -4.01 10.06 -5.51
CA HIS A 152 -4.48 11.44 -5.59
C HIS A 152 -5.90 11.62 -5.04
N GLY A 153 -6.27 12.86 -4.72
CA GLY A 153 -7.65 13.25 -4.37
C GLY A 153 -8.58 13.29 -5.59
N ALA A 154 -9.85 13.61 -5.41
CA ALA A 154 -10.94 13.43 -6.37
C ALA A 154 -11.20 11.96 -6.75
N CYS A 155 -12.45 11.55 -6.65
CA CYS A 155 -12.87 10.16 -6.81
C CYS A 155 -13.00 9.72 -8.28
N SER A 156 -11.95 9.85 -9.10
CA SER A 156 -11.98 9.41 -10.50
C SER A 156 -10.60 8.95 -10.96
N SER A 157 -10.52 7.74 -11.52
CA SER A 157 -9.26 7.11 -11.93
C SER A 157 -9.28 6.64 -13.40
N SER A 158 -8.14 6.81 -14.08
CA SER A 158 -7.80 6.19 -15.38
C SER A 158 -6.48 5.41 -15.32
N GLY A 159 -6.15 4.82 -14.17
CA GLY A 159 -4.90 4.07 -13.91
C GLY A 159 -4.26 4.36 -12.55
N CYS A 160 -4.78 5.35 -11.83
CA CYS A 160 -4.32 5.79 -10.52
C CYS A 160 -5.04 5.10 -9.37
N TYR A 161 -4.61 5.38 -8.14
CA TYR A 161 -5.35 5.13 -6.92
C TYR A 161 -5.99 6.44 -6.44
N SER A 162 -7.28 6.58 -6.69
CA SER A 162 -8.03 7.79 -6.35
C SER A 162 -8.62 7.66 -4.95
N MET A 163 -8.36 8.66 -4.13
CA MET A 163 -8.84 8.84 -2.76
C MET A 163 -9.83 10.01 -2.74
N THR A 164 -10.50 10.25 -1.61
CA THR A 164 -11.14 11.55 -1.39
C THR A 164 -10.09 12.62 -1.08
N ASP A 165 -10.49 13.89 -1.18
CA ASP A 165 -9.61 15.02 -0.92
C ASP A 165 -9.17 15.08 0.55
N GLU A 166 -10.05 14.71 1.48
CA GLU A 166 -9.74 14.59 2.91
C GLU A 166 -8.73 13.47 3.16
N GLN A 167 -8.92 12.30 2.55
CA GLN A 167 -8.03 11.16 2.71
C GLN A 167 -6.62 11.48 2.16
N VAL A 168 -6.53 12.05 0.95
CA VAL A 168 -5.22 12.36 0.37
C VAL A 168 -4.50 13.45 1.16
N LEU A 169 -5.23 14.38 1.79
CA LEU A 169 -4.65 15.40 2.66
C LEU A 169 -3.91 14.78 3.84
N GLU A 170 -4.51 13.80 4.50
CA GLU A 170 -3.88 13.06 5.59
C GLU A 170 -2.71 12.20 5.10
N ILE A 171 -2.89 11.43 4.02
CA ILE A 171 -1.85 10.57 3.44
C ILE A 171 -0.61 11.40 3.05
N TYR A 172 -0.83 12.58 2.43
CA TYR A 172 0.23 13.51 2.09
C TYR A 172 0.91 14.08 3.35
N ALA A 173 0.15 14.44 4.38
CA ALA A 173 0.70 14.92 5.64
C ALA A 173 1.55 13.86 6.36
N PHE A 174 1.15 12.59 6.35
CA PHE A 174 1.96 11.48 6.85
C PHE A 174 3.31 11.38 6.13
N ALA A 175 3.30 11.40 4.79
CA ALA A 175 4.53 11.32 3.99
C ALA A 175 5.43 12.54 4.24
N ARG A 176 4.86 13.75 4.23
CA ARG A 176 5.56 15.00 4.54
C ARG A 176 6.22 14.94 5.92
N ASP A 177 5.48 14.57 6.97
CA ASP A 177 6.00 14.56 8.33
C ASP A 177 7.10 13.49 8.50
N ALA A 178 7.01 12.37 7.80
CA ALA A 178 8.06 11.36 7.78
C ALA A 178 9.34 11.85 7.07
N PHE A 179 9.22 12.56 5.93
CA PHE A 179 10.35 13.19 5.26
C PHE A 179 10.98 14.30 6.12
N LYS A 180 10.15 15.13 6.79
CA LYS A 180 10.62 16.11 7.79
C LYS A 180 11.36 15.44 8.96
N GLY A 181 10.99 14.20 9.28
CA GLY A 181 11.67 13.35 10.26
C GLY A 181 12.98 12.71 9.78
N GLY A 182 13.39 12.94 8.54
CA GLY A 182 14.64 12.41 7.98
C GLY A 182 14.49 11.04 7.28
N GLN A 183 13.28 10.49 7.14
CA GLN A 183 13.09 9.36 6.23
C GLN A 183 13.42 9.83 4.80
N THR A 184 14.25 9.11 4.06
CA THR A 184 14.68 9.53 2.70
C THR A 184 13.81 8.92 1.59
N SER A 185 13.16 7.80 1.89
CA SER A 185 12.23 7.12 0.99
C SER A 185 11.11 6.44 1.78
N VAL A 186 9.86 6.64 1.34
CA VAL A 186 8.68 5.89 1.77
C VAL A 186 8.47 4.71 0.84
N GLN A 187 8.46 3.48 1.38
CA GLN A 187 8.15 2.32 0.56
C GLN A 187 6.62 2.23 0.34
N LEU A 188 6.21 2.13 -0.92
CA LEU A 188 4.86 1.80 -1.33
C LEU A 188 4.79 0.34 -1.76
N GLN A 189 3.92 -0.43 -1.11
CA GLN A 189 3.60 -1.81 -1.48
C GLN A 189 2.23 -1.83 -2.16
N ALA A 190 2.21 -1.89 -3.49
CA ALA A 190 0.96 -2.03 -4.25
C ALA A 190 0.71 -3.52 -4.52
N LEU A 191 -0.23 -4.12 -3.81
CA LEU A 191 -0.47 -5.56 -3.79
C LEU A 191 -1.84 -5.89 -4.38
N PRO A 192 -2.01 -7.09 -4.97
CA PRO A 192 -3.32 -7.51 -5.50
C PRO A 192 -4.35 -7.62 -4.38
N PHE A 193 -3.98 -8.16 -3.23
CA PHE A 193 -4.82 -8.40 -2.06
C PHE A 193 -3.92 -8.62 -0.84
N ARG A 194 -4.51 -8.76 0.35
CA ARG A 194 -3.77 -9.20 1.53
C ARG A 194 -3.25 -10.62 1.29
N MET A 195 -1.93 -10.79 1.20
CA MET A 195 -1.30 -12.03 0.68
C MET A 195 -1.25 -13.17 1.70
N ASN A 196 -2.34 -13.36 2.45
CA ASN A 196 -2.53 -14.49 3.34
C ASN A 196 -2.81 -15.79 2.57
N ALA A 197 -2.75 -16.92 3.27
CA ALA A 197 -2.95 -18.24 2.68
C ALA A 197 -4.30 -18.41 1.97
N GLU A 198 -5.37 -17.86 2.55
CA GLU A 198 -6.70 -17.98 1.96
C GLU A 198 -6.80 -17.25 0.63
N ASN A 199 -6.35 -16.00 0.57
CA ASN A 199 -6.41 -15.20 -0.64
C ASN A 199 -5.49 -15.77 -1.73
N MET A 200 -4.27 -16.22 -1.37
CA MET A 200 -3.39 -16.89 -2.33
C MET A 200 -4.05 -18.16 -2.91
N ALA A 201 -4.70 -18.98 -2.08
CA ALA A 201 -5.38 -20.18 -2.54
C ALA A 201 -6.62 -19.87 -3.39
N ARG A 202 -7.38 -18.81 -3.06
CA ARG A 202 -8.56 -18.35 -3.82
C ARG A 202 -8.18 -17.94 -5.25
N HIS A 203 -7.00 -17.35 -5.40
CA HIS A 203 -6.50 -16.73 -6.62
C HIS A 203 -5.49 -17.58 -7.40
N ARG A 204 -5.33 -18.85 -7.02
CA ARG A 204 -4.27 -19.76 -7.54
C ARG A 204 -4.31 -19.99 -9.05
N ASP A 205 -5.48 -19.87 -9.67
CA ASP A 205 -5.68 -20.11 -11.11
C ASP A 205 -5.48 -18.84 -11.96
N SER A 206 -5.10 -17.72 -11.34
CA SER A 206 -4.82 -16.47 -12.05
C SER A 206 -3.56 -16.56 -12.90
N GLN A 207 -3.60 -15.98 -14.10
CA GLN A 207 -2.41 -15.80 -14.94
C GLN A 207 -1.29 -14.99 -14.26
N ASN A 208 -1.63 -14.21 -13.23
CA ASN A 208 -0.67 -13.38 -12.49
C ASN A 208 -0.11 -14.11 -11.24
N TYR A 209 -0.49 -15.36 -11.00
CA TYR A 209 -0.17 -16.05 -9.75
C TYR A 209 1.33 -16.18 -9.49
N ASP A 210 2.14 -16.46 -10.51
CA ASP A 210 3.61 -16.52 -10.36
C ASP A 210 4.20 -15.16 -9.96
N PHE A 211 3.69 -14.07 -10.55
CA PHE A 211 4.08 -12.72 -10.16
C PHE A 211 3.67 -12.43 -8.70
N TRP A 212 2.47 -12.86 -8.29
CA TRP A 212 2.00 -12.70 -6.91
C TRP A 212 2.79 -13.55 -5.91
N LYS A 213 3.21 -14.78 -6.23
CA LYS A 213 4.13 -15.55 -5.37
C LYS A 213 5.43 -14.79 -5.11
N MET A 214 5.97 -14.11 -6.12
CA MET A 214 7.15 -13.27 -5.95
C MET A 214 6.88 -12.04 -5.06
N LEU A 215 5.74 -11.35 -5.22
CA LEU A 215 5.37 -10.25 -4.32
C LEU A 215 5.17 -10.74 -2.87
N LYS A 216 4.62 -11.94 -2.72
CA LYS A 216 4.37 -12.57 -1.41
C LYS A 216 5.66 -12.71 -0.60
N THR A 217 6.80 -13.02 -1.23
CA THR A 217 8.08 -13.10 -0.52
C THR A 217 8.39 -11.79 0.24
N GLY A 218 8.23 -10.64 -0.43
CA GLY A 218 8.41 -9.34 0.24
C GLY A 218 7.34 -9.05 1.29
N TYR A 219 6.10 -9.48 1.05
CA TYR A 219 5.01 -9.39 2.02
C TYR A 219 5.33 -10.20 3.30
N ASP A 220 5.77 -11.45 3.18
CA ASP A 220 6.11 -12.33 4.30
C ASP A 220 7.30 -11.79 5.10
N HIS A 221 8.32 -11.26 4.40
CA HIS A 221 9.45 -10.59 5.05
C HIS A 221 8.98 -9.43 5.92
N PHE A 222 8.03 -8.63 5.44
CA PHE A 222 7.39 -7.59 6.25
C PHE A 222 6.61 -8.19 7.42
N GLU A 223 5.80 -9.22 7.20
CA GLU A 223 4.96 -9.79 8.26
C GLU A 223 5.78 -10.38 9.42
N VAL A 224 6.93 -11.00 9.11
CA VAL A 224 7.85 -11.56 10.11
C VAL A 224 8.62 -10.46 10.85
N THR A 225 9.19 -9.49 10.11
CA THR A 225 10.07 -8.47 10.72
C THR A 225 9.30 -7.27 11.27
N LYS A 226 8.07 -7.07 10.81
CA LYS A 226 7.29 -5.82 10.94
C LYS A 226 8.10 -4.59 10.53
N ARG A 227 8.89 -4.72 9.46
CA ARG A 227 9.67 -3.63 8.86
C ARG A 227 9.60 -3.72 7.34
N PRO A 228 9.58 -2.57 6.63
CA PRO A 228 9.69 -2.57 5.17
C PRO A 228 10.94 -3.34 4.73
N PRO A 229 10.80 -4.38 3.88
CA PRO A 229 11.95 -5.13 3.41
C PRO A 229 12.83 -4.25 2.52
N GLU A 230 14.13 -4.53 2.51
CA GLU A 230 15.00 -4.09 1.44
C GLU A 230 14.58 -4.77 0.15
N VAL A 231 14.47 -4.00 -0.94
CA VAL A 231 14.02 -4.49 -2.24
C VAL A 231 15.11 -4.26 -3.27
N ASN A 232 15.64 -5.35 -3.79
CA ASN A 232 16.58 -5.41 -4.90
C ASN A 232 15.96 -6.10 -6.11
N VAL A 233 16.64 -6.04 -7.26
CA VAL A 233 16.21 -6.68 -8.50
C VAL A 233 17.40 -7.29 -9.21
N CYS A 234 17.28 -8.55 -9.60
CA CYS A 234 18.17 -9.26 -10.53
C CYS A 234 17.38 -10.35 -11.26
N GLU A 235 17.86 -10.80 -12.41
CA GLU A 235 17.16 -11.77 -13.27
C GLU A 235 15.71 -11.40 -13.59
N LYS A 236 15.43 -10.09 -13.66
CA LYS A 236 14.08 -9.53 -13.82
C LYS A 236 13.10 -9.96 -12.72
N LYS A 237 13.59 -10.30 -11.53
CA LYS A 237 12.84 -10.72 -10.34
C LYS A 237 13.16 -9.82 -9.16
N TYR A 238 12.18 -9.65 -8.26
CA TYR A 238 12.43 -9.01 -6.98
C TYR A 238 13.25 -9.92 -6.07
N VAL A 239 14.11 -9.30 -5.27
CA VAL A 239 14.92 -9.94 -4.23
C VAL A 239 14.76 -9.15 -2.95
N PHE A 240 14.48 -9.84 -1.84
CA PHE A 240 14.15 -9.19 -0.56
C PHE A 240 15.13 -9.57 0.54
N ASN A 241 15.64 -8.57 1.28
CA ASN A 241 16.54 -8.75 2.43
C ASN A 241 17.70 -9.75 2.21
N GLN A 242 18.25 -9.81 1.00
CA GLN A 242 19.40 -10.66 0.69
C GLN A 242 20.69 -9.88 0.85
N GLN A 243 21.70 -10.52 1.45
CA GLN A 243 23.06 -10.00 1.52
C GLN A 243 23.84 -10.57 0.35
N ALA A 244 24.32 -9.71 -0.54
CA ALA A 244 25.25 -10.12 -1.60
C ALA A 244 26.64 -10.34 -0.99
N ASP A 245 27.35 -11.37 -1.45
CA ASP A 245 28.74 -11.60 -1.04
C ASP A 245 29.63 -10.40 -1.42
N SER A 246 30.76 -10.22 -0.73
CA SER A 246 31.68 -9.10 -0.92
C SER A 246 32.10 -8.95 -2.39
N ASN A 247 31.45 -8.00 -3.10
CA ASN A 247 31.56 -7.59 -4.52
C ASN A 247 30.33 -7.86 -5.41
N GLY A 248 29.30 -8.55 -4.92
CA GLY A 248 28.05 -8.76 -5.65
C GLY A 248 27.22 -7.47 -5.72
N THR A 249 26.79 -7.08 -6.92
CA THR A 249 25.86 -5.95 -7.10
C THR A 249 24.56 -6.43 -7.74
N PHE A 250 23.43 -5.87 -7.29
CA PHE A 250 22.12 -6.17 -7.85
C PHE A 250 21.85 -5.35 -9.11
N ALA A 251 21.92 -6.01 -10.27
CA ALA A 251 21.60 -5.43 -11.56
C ALA A 251 20.29 -6.05 -12.12
N PRO A 252 19.26 -5.27 -12.47
CA PRO A 252 17.91 -5.80 -12.71
C PRO A 252 17.79 -6.84 -13.81
N ALA A 253 18.59 -6.72 -14.88
CA ALA A 253 18.57 -7.63 -16.02
C ALA A 253 19.71 -8.67 -16.00
N ALA A 254 20.67 -8.56 -15.06
CA ALA A 254 21.81 -9.48 -14.96
C ALA A 254 21.48 -10.66 -14.03
N ALA A 255 22.34 -11.68 -14.06
CA ALA A 255 22.28 -12.78 -13.10
C ALA A 255 22.36 -12.25 -11.66
N CYS A 256 21.66 -12.93 -10.74
CA CYS A 256 21.77 -12.57 -9.34
C CYS A 256 23.18 -12.89 -8.81
N PRO A 257 23.78 -12.03 -7.98
CA PRO A 257 25.03 -12.37 -7.32
C PRO A 257 24.81 -13.57 -6.39
N SER A 258 25.90 -14.16 -5.91
CA SER A 258 25.81 -15.06 -4.76
C SER A 258 25.25 -14.29 -3.56
N MET A 259 24.23 -14.86 -2.93
CA MET A 259 23.41 -14.22 -1.91
C MET A 259 23.21 -15.15 -0.73
N SER A 260 23.11 -14.56 0.45
CA SER A 260 22.67 -15.25 1.65
C SER A 260 21.56 -14.48 2.36
N THR A 261 20.68 -15.22 3.03
CA THR A 261 19.69 -14.65 3.94
C THR A 261 20.26 -14.68 5.36
N PRO A 262 20.15 -13.60 6.15
CA PRO A 262 20.59 -13.59 7.54
C PRO A 262 20.02 -14.80 8.32
N PRO A 263 20.83 -15.57 9.06
CA PRO A 263 20.41 -16.86 9.62
C PRO A 263 19.12 -16.82 10.44
N ALA A 264 18.94 -15.77 11.22
CA ALA A 264 17.76 -15.65 12.06
C ALA A 264 16.52 -15.11 11.34
N LEU A 265 16.68 -14.35 10.25
CA LEU A 265 15.58 -14.06 9.35
C LEU A 265 15.13 -15.37 8.65
N SER A 266 16.09 -16.19 8.21
CA SER A 266 15.81 -17.50 7.62
C SER A 266 15.04 -18.42 8.57
N ALA A 267 15.45 -18.50 9.84
CA ALA A 267 14.74 -19.28 10.87
C ALA A 267 13.30 -18.77 11.10
N ALA A 268 13.12 -17.45 11.21
CA ALA A 268 11.82 -16.84 11.42
C ALA A 268 10.87 -17.04 10.21
N LEU A 269 11.39 -16.90 8.98
CA LEU A 269 10.65 -17.17 7.75
C LEU A 269 10.26 -18.65 7.65
N THR A 270 11.17 -19.57 7.99
CA THR A 270 10.86 -21.02 8.00
C THR A 270 9.73 -21.35 8.98
N SER A 271 9.73 -20.74 10.17
CA SER A 271 8.65 -20.90 11.14
C SER A 271 7.33 -20.33 10.65
N TYR A 272 7.36 -19.13 10.06
CA TYR A 272 6.18 -18.50 9.46
C TYR A 272 5.61 -19.34 8.31
N GLU A 273 6.48 -19.85 7.44
CA GLU A 273 6.11 -20.65 6.27
C GLU A 273 5.41 -21.95 6.66
N LYS A 274 5.84 -22.62 7.74
CA LYS A 274 5.12 -23.81 8.26
C LYS A 274 3.67 -23.50 8.61
N THR A 275 3.44 -22.37 9.27
CA THR A 275 2.08 -21.93 9.64
C THR A 275 1.28 -21.54 8.40
N TYR A 276 1.93 -20.86 7.44
CA TYR A 276 1.32 -20.52 6.16
C TYR A 276 0.88 -21.77 5.39
N GLN A 277 1.73 -22.80 5.28
CA GLN A 277 1.43 -24.01 4.53
C GLN A 277 0.24 -24.78 5.10
N VAL A 278 0.13 -24.88 6.43
CA VAL A 278 -1.06 -25.48 7.07
C VAL A 278 -2.33 -24.72 6.69
N ALA A 279 -2.29 -23.39 6.76
CA ALA A 279 -3.44 -22.56 6.39
C ALA A 279 -3.75 -22.63 4.89
N TYR A 280 -2.72 -22.75 4.04
CA TYR A 280 -2.86 -22.81 2.59
C TYR A 280 -3.48 -24.14 2.15
N THR A 281 -3.04 -25.28 2.69
CA THR A 281 -3.66 -26.59 2.44
C THR A 281 -5.14 -26.58 2.83
N LYS A 282 -5.47 -26.05 4.02
CA LYS A 282 -6.86 -25.88 4.44
C LYS A 282 -7.66 -24.98 3.48
N ALA A 283 -7.05 -23.93 2.97
CA ALA A 283 -7.71 -23.04 2.01
C ALA A 283 -7.88 -23.69 0.63
N LEU A 284 -6.96 -24.57 0.19
CA LEU A 284 -7.13 -25.36 -1.02
C LEU A 284 -8.34 -26.27 -0.92
N GLU A 285 -8.49 -27.00 0.20
CA GLU A 285 -9.68 -27.84 0.46
C GLU A 285 -10.97 -27.01 0.45
N LYS A 286 -10.96 -25.83 1.07
CA LYS A 286 -12.12 -24.90 1.10
C LYS A 286 -12.57 -24.50 -0.32
N PHE A 287 -11.63 -24.34 -1.23
CA PHE A 287 -11.84 -23.88 -2.59
C PHE A 287 -11.72 -25.00 -3.63
N ASP A 288 -11.76 -26.26 -3.21
CA ASP A 288 -11.72 -27.39 -4.14
C ASP A 288 -12.91 -27.33 -5.12
N GLY A 289 -12.64 -27.65 -6.38
CA GLY A 289 -13.61 -27.53 -7.48
C GLY A 289 -14.12 -26.12 -7.80
N LYS A 290 -13.61 -25.08 -7.12
CA LYS A 290 -14.03 -23.68 -7.29
C LYS A 290 -12.92 -22.81 -7.88
N VAL A 291 -13.32 -21.83 -8.67
CA VAL A 291 -12.46 -20.84 -9.29
C VAL A 291 -12.98 -19.45 -8.93
N TRP A 292 -12.06 -18.54 -8.59
CA TRP A 292 -12.41 -17.14 -8.39
C TRP A 292 -12.63 -16.44 -9.73
N TYR A 293 -13.80 -15.85 -9.90
CA TYR A 293 -14.09 -14.94 -10.98
C TYR A 293 -13.70 -13.51 -10.56
N GLU A 294 -12.62 -13.01 -11.15
CA GLU A 294 -12.19 -11.61 -10.95
C GLU A 294 -13.05 -10.64 -11.79
N PRO A 295 -13.79 -9.73 -11.14
CA PRO A 295 -14.71 -8.82 -11.82
C PRO A 295 -13.95 -7.80 -12.68
N THR A 296 -14.60 -7.35 -13.75
CA THR A 296 -14.14 -6.20 -14.52
C THR A 296 -14.33 -4.89 -13.73
N GLU A 297 -13.59 -3.85 -14.12
CA GLU A 297 -13.82 -2.49 -13.59
C GLU A 297 -15.28 -2.04 -13.79
N ALA A 298 -15.93 -2.43 -14.89
CA ALA A 298 -17.33 -2.11 -15.15
C ALA A 298 -18.28 -2.79 -14.15
N GLU A 299 -18.04 -4.07 -13.83
CA GLU A 299 -18.81 -4.80 -12.80
C GLU A 299 -18.59 -4.21 -11.41
N ARG A 300 -17.34 -3.84 -11.07
CA ARG A 300 -17.04 -3.11 -9.83
C ARG A 300 -17.73 -1.74 -9.78
N LYS A 301 -17.85 -1.02 -10.90
CA LYS A 301 -18.59 0.24 -10.96
C LYS A 301 -20.11 0.03 -10.80
N ALA A 302 -20.64 -1.06 -11.34
CA ALA A 302 -22.07 -1.37 -11.25
C ALA A 302 -22.52 -1.58 -9.81
N VAL A 303 -21.73 -2.26 -8.97
CA VAL A 303 -22.11 -2.51 -7.56
C VAL A 303 -22.17 -1.24 -6.70
N VAL A 304 -21.50 -0.16 -7.10
CA VAL A 304 -21.53 1.14 -6.40
C VAL A 304 -22.27 2.22 -7.18
N ALA A 305 -23.02 1.87 -8.24
CA ALA A 305 -23.70 2.85 -9.08
C ALA A 305 -24.63 3.77 -8.29
N GLY A 306 -25.30 3.26 -7.25
CA GLY A 306 -26.17 4.03 -6.36
C GLY A 306 -25.45 5.06 -5.48
N LYS A 307 -24.12 4.97 -5.32
CA LYS A 307 -23.34 5.97 -4.55
C LYS A 307 -23.15 7.28 -5.31
N ARG A 308 -23.30 7.28 -6.64
CA ARG A 308 -23.24 8.51 -7.45
C ARG A 308 -24.51 9.34 -7.23
N LYS A 309 -24.45 10.27 -6.29
CA LYS A 309 -25.50 11.29 -6.11
C LYS A 309 -25.17 12.49 -7.01
N GLY A 310 -26.04 12.77 -7.98
CA GLY A 310 -25.90 13.92 -8.88
C GLY A 310 -25.11 13.66 -10.16
N ARG A 311 -24.71 14.74 -10.84
CA ARG A 311 -24.03 14.72 -12.16
C ARG A 311 -22.54 15.06 -12.07
N ASP A 312 -21.93 14.98 -10.90
CA ASP A 312 -20.50 15.25 -10.77
C ASP A 312 -19.69 14.18 -11.49
N ILE A 313 -19.10 14.56 -12.62
CA ILE A 313 -18.28 13.69 -13.48
C ILE A 313 -16.96 13.34 -12.78
N ALA A 314 -16.51 14.16 -11.81
CA ALA A 314 -15.31 13.91 -11.02
C ALA A 314 -15.53 12.87 -9.90
N TYR A 315 -16.79 12.53 -9.58
CA TYR A 315 -17.14 11.48 -8.62
C TYR A 315 -17.58 10.19 -9.31
N ALA A 316 -16.61 9.32 -9.55
CA ALA A 316 -16.75 8.06 -10.27
C ALA A 316 -16.16 6.88 -9.47
N PRO A 317 -16.74 6.52 -8.30
CA PRO A 317 -16.22 5.44 -7.48
C PRO A 317 -16.23 4.10 -8.20
N THR A 318 -15.31 3.23 -7.81
CA THR A 318 -15.32 1.82 -8.19
C THR A 318 -15.50 0.98 -6.93
N GLY A 319 -16.41 0.01 -6.95
CA GLY A 319 -16.52 -0.99 -5.90
C GLY A 319 -15.26 -1.86 -5.78
N THR A 320 -15.22 -2.67 -4.75
CA THR A 320 -14.11 -3.60 -4.49
C THR A 320 -14.21 -4.84 -5.37
N SER A 321 -13.09 -5.56 -5.55
CA SER A 321 -13.16 -6.87 -6.23
C SER A 321 -13.87 -7.90 -5.37
N LEU A 322 -13.82 -7.78 -4.04
CA LEU A 322 -14.56 -8.67 -3.13
C LEU A 322 -16.09 -8.53 -3.28
N GLU A 323 -16.61 -7.31 -3.43
CA GLU A 323 -18.05 -7.07 -3.58
C GLU A 323 -18.62 -7.54 -4.92
N ALA A 324 -17.84 -7.42 -6.01
CA ALA A 324 -18.31 -7.73 -7.35
C ALA A 324 -17.86 -9.12 -7.86
N GLY A 325 -16.83 -9.70 -7.24
CA GLY A 325 -16.30 -11.02 -7.58
C GLY A 325 -17.10 -12.15 -6.97
N LYS A 326 -16.84 -13.37 -7.44
CA LYS A 326 -17.59 -14.55 -7.00
C LYS A 326 -16.77 -15.82 -7.17
N LEU A 327 -16.99 -16.77 -6.26
CA LEU A 327 -16.52 -18.14 -6.43
C LEU A 327 -17.53 -18.89 -7.29
N LEU A 328 -17.04 -19.50 -8.36
CA LEU A 328 -17.83 -20.32 -9.28
C LEU A 328 -17.27 -21.74 -9.28
N SER A 329 -18.10 -22.74 -9.58
CA SER A 329 -17.57 -24.04 -9.99
C SER A 329 -16.82 -23.91 -11.33
N GLN A 330 -15.93 -24.86 -11.61
CA GLN A 330 -15.17 -24.85 -12.88
C GLN A 330 -16.08 -24.84 -14.12
N SER A 331 -17.19 -25.59 -14.10
CA SER A 331 -18.15 -25.62 -15.21
C SER A 331 -18.88 -24.29 -15.38
N GLU A 332 -19.37 -23.68 -14.28
CA GLU A 332 -20.02 -22.36 -14.33
C GLU A 332 -19.06 -21.28 -14.81
N PHE A 333 -17.78 -21.34 -14.40
CA PHE A 333 -16.76 -20.42 -14.86
C PHE A 333 -16.54 -20.56 -16.38
N GLN A 334 -16.39 -21.79 -16.88
CA GLN A 334 -16.19 -22.06 -18.30
C GLN A 334 -17.38 -21.57 -19.14
N GLU A 335 -18.61 -21.90 -18.73
CA GLU A 335 -19.83 -21.47 -19.43
C GLU A 335 -19.93 -19.93 -19.46
N MET A 336 -19.59 -19.26 -18.35
CA MET A 336 -19.60 -17.80 -18.28
C MET A 336 -18.56 -17.17 -19.19
N MET A 337 -17.36 -17.75 -19.28
CA MET A 337 -16.29 -17.25 -20.13
C MET A 337 -16.61 -17.47 -21.61
N GLU A 338 -17.18 -18.61 -21.98
CA GLU A 338 -17.66 -18.90 -23.34
C GLU A 338 -18.76 -17.93 -23.77
N LYS A 339 -19.75 -17.66 -22.91
CA LYS A 339 -20.81 -16.68 -23.18
C LYS A 339 -20.24 -15.28 -23.41
N ARG A 340 -19.19 -14.87 -22.68
CA ARG A 340 -18.52 -13.58 -22.89
C ARG A 340 -17.74 -13.53 -24.20
N MET A 341 -17.01 -14.59 -24.54
CA MET A 341 -16.30 -14.65 -25.82
C MET A 341 -17.30 -14.60 -27.00
N ALA A 342 -18.43 -15.29 -26.88
CA ALA A 342 -19.50 -15.26 -27.88
C ALA A 342 -20.19 -13.89 -28.00
N SER A 343 -20.35 -13.14 -26.90
CA SER A 343 -20.95 -11.80 -26.95
C SER A 343 -20.00 -10.73 -27.51
N GLN A 344 -18.69 -10.91 -27.36
CA GLN A 344 -17.68 -10.03 -27.96
C GLN A 344 -17.52 -10.25 -29.47
N ASN A 345 -17.84 -11.45 -29.98
CA ASN A 345 -17.79 -11.79 -31.41
C ASN A 345 -19.07 -11.46 -32.19
N LYS A 346 -20.09 -10.82 -31.57
CA LYS A 346 -21.25 -10.31 -32.33
C LYS A 346 -20.88 -8.98 -33.02
N PRO A 347 -21.07 -8.84 -34.34
CA PRO A 347 -20.83 -7.59 -35.03
C PRO A 347 -21.74 -6.50 -34.43
N ALA A 348 -21.16 -5.33 -34.18
CA ALA A 348 -21.88 -4.16 -33.69
C ALA A 348 -22.89 -3.70 -34.75
N ASN A 349 -24.12 -4.19 -34.69
CA ASN A 349 -25.22 -3.60 -35.44
C ASN A 349 -25.56 -2.25 -34.83
N THR A 350 -25.17 -1.21 -35.57
CA THR A 350 -25.72 0.14 -35.70
C THR A 350 -26.82 0.51 -34.70
N VAL A 351 -26.45 1.30 -33.68
CA VAL A 351 -27.40 2.21 -33.02
C VAL A 351 -27.16 3.59 -33.60
N LEU A 352 -27.93 3.91 -34.64
CA LEU A 352 -28.02 5.24 -35.23
C LEU A 352 -29.04 6.03 -34.39
N ALA A 353 -28.59 7.02 -33.61
CA ALA A 353 -29.46 8.05 -33.05
C ALA A 353 -28.66 9.32 -32.71
N SER A 354 -28.71 10.27 -33.65
CA SER A 354 -28.71 11.73 -33.46
C SER A 354 -27.54 12.39 -32.72
N ALA A 355 -26.49 12.73 -33.46
CA ALA A 355 -25.56 13.80 -33.09
C ALA A 355 -25.82 15.03 -33.99
N ALA A 356 -26.28 16.13 -33.39
CA ALA A 356 -26.18 17.46 -34.00
C ALA A 356 -24.70 17.91 -33.97
N PRO A 357 -24.21 18.66 -34.97
CA PRO A 357 -22.79 18.96 -35.09
C PRO A 357 -22.41 20.10 -34.13
N VAL A 358 -21.56 19.80 -33.15
CA VAL A 358 -20.78 20.82 -32.44
C VAL A 358 -19.39 20.84 -33.07
N THR A 359 -19.08 21.93 -33.76
CA THR A 359 -17.79 22.20 -34.37
C THR A 359 -16.72 22.41 -33.28
N PHE A 360 -15.88 21.41 -33.05
CA PHE A 360 -14.65 21.54 -32.26
C PHE A 360 -13.47 21.75 -33.20
N ARG A 361 -12.78 22.89 -33.04
CA ARG A 361 -11.49 23.17 -33.69
C ARG A 361 -10.42 22.21 -33.14
N PRO A 362 -9.57 21.58 -33.97
CA PRO A 362 -8.51 20.71 -33.49
C PRO A 362 -7.31 21.56 -33.01
N GLY A 363 -7.08 21.58 -31.70
CA GLY A 363 -5.79 21.97 -31.13
C GLY A 363 -4.79 20.84 -31.33
N THR A 364 -3.70 21.12 -32.02
CA THR A 364 -2.64 20.17 -32.39
C THR A 364 -1.95 19.57 -31.16
N ALA A 365 -1.58 18.29 -31.26
CA ALA A 365 -0.90 17.48 -30.25
C ALA A 365 0.50 17.98 -29.80
N ALA A 366 0.95 19.14 -30.29
CA ALA A 366 2.23 19.75 -29.97
C ALA A 366 2.23 20.59 -28.68
N ASP A 367 1.06 21.01 -28.16
CA ASP A 367 0.98 21.83 -26.94
C ASP A 367 0.85 21.02 -25.63
N ARG A 368 0.90 19.68 -25.70
CA ARG A 368 0.92 18.79 -24.53
C ARG A 368 2.30 18.23 -24.20
N MET A 369 3.35 18.74 -24.84
CA MET A 369 4.72 18.34 -24.58
C MET A 369 5.56 19.54 -24.17
N LYS A 370 5.61 19.80 -22.86
CA LYS A 370 6.82 20.22 -22.16
C LYS A 370 6.59 20.21 -20.65
N GLN A 371 7.60 19.68 -19.97
CA GLN A 371 7.88 19.80 -18.53
C GLN A 371 7.02 18.95 -17.59
N ASP A 372 7.51 17.73 -17.35
CA ASP A 372 7.68 17.15 -16.00
C ASP A 372 8.72 16.01 -16.07
N ARG A 373 9.92 16.36 -16.58
CA ARG A 373 11.11 15.54 -16.39
C ARG A 373 11.81 16.07 -15.15
N LEU A 374 11.79 15.29 -14.07
CA LEU A 374 12.74 15.47 -12.98
C LEU A 374 14.18 15.27 -13.53
N PRO A 375 15.16 16.09 -13.11
CA PRO A 375 16.52 15.99 -13.63
C PRO A 375 17.19 14.69 -13.19
N ALA A 376 17.85 14.03 -14.15
CA ALA A 376 18.73 12.89 -13.90
C ALA A 376 20.03 13.38 -13.23
N GLY A 377 20.32 12.90 -12.02
CA GLY A 377 21.57 13.15 -11.31
C GLY A 377 22.70 12.25 -11.84
N GLY A 378 23.86 12.87 -12.12
CA GLY A 378 25.10 12.23 -12.53
C GLY A 378 25.88 11.57 -11.36
N PRO A 379 27.07 11.02 -11.65
CA PRO A 379 27.64 9.88 -10.93
C PRO A 379 28.28 10.22 -9.57
N ALA A 380 28.28 9.20 -8.71
CA ALA A 380 28.79 9.19 -7.35
C ALA A 380 30.28 9.52 -7.25
N ALA A 381 30.62 10.44 -6.34
CA ALA A 381 31.98 10.67 -5.88
C ALA A 381 32.33 9.69 -4.76
N GLN A 382 33.47 9.02 -4.91
CA GLN A 382 34.10 8.15 -3.92
C GLN A 382 34.63 8.97 -2.75
N SER A 383 34.36 8.54 -1.51
CA SER A 383 35.09 9.00 -0.33
C SER A 383 35.61 7.80 0.45
N THR A 384 36.93 7.66 0.44
CA THR A 384 37.74 6.77 1.28
C THR A 384 37.71 7.25 2.73
N GLY A 385 37.39 6.36 3.66
CA GLY A 385 37.43 6.64 5.11
C GLY A 385 37.68 5.37 5.91
N THR A 386 38.80 5.35 6.62
CA THR A 386 39.43 4.26 7.37
C THR A 386 38.66 3.89 8.65
N VAL A 387 38.69 2.60 9.01
CA VAL A 387 38.10 1.99 10.23
C VAL A 387 39.07 2.10 11.41
N PRO A 388 38.57 2.14 12.66
CA PRO A 388 39.19 1.32 13.70
C PRO A 388 38.19 0.42 14.45
N THR A 389 38.69 -0.79 14.71
CA THR A 389 38.10 -1.94 15.39
C THR A 389 38.02 -1.75 16.90
N VAL A 390 36.91 -2.15 17.53
CA VAL A 390 36.88 -2.55 18.96
C VAL A 390 35.98 -3.78 19.11
N ALA A 391 36.52 -4.83 19.73
CA ALA A 391 35.82 -6.03 20.15
C ALA A 391 35.28 -5.87 21.57
N THR A 392 34.14 -6.51 21.89
CA THR A 392 33.95 -7.26 23.16
C THR A 392 32.61 -8.00 23.28
N ALA A 393 32.76 -9.25 23.71
CA ALA A 393 32.01 -10.06 24.69
C ALA A 393 30.49 -10.29 24.60
N GLN A 394 30.18 -11.58 24.75
CA GLN A 394 28.90 -12.30 24.79
C GLN A 394 27.87 -11.79 25.81
N GLY A 395 26.60 -11.90 25.43
CA GLY A 395 25.44 -11.87 26.31
C GLY A 395 24.18 -12.31 25.56
N THR A 396 23.72 -13.53 25.82
CA THR A 396 22.58 -14.19 25.17
C THR A 396 21.23 -13.61 25.59
N THR A 397 20.51 -13.02 24.63
CA THR A 397 19.04 -13.05 24.56
C THR A 397 18.64 -13.25 23.10
N THR A 398 17.97 -14.36 22.78
CA THR A 398 17.53 -14.71 21.42
C THR A 398 16.31 -13.87 21.01
N THR A 399 16.55 -12.60 20.73
CA THR A 399 15.67 -11.78 19.91
C THR A 399 15.96 -12.08 18.44
N VAL A 400 14.92 -12.16 17.60
CA VAL A 400 15.12 -12.17 16.15
C VAL A 400 16.00 -10.95 15.81
N PRO A 401 17.22 -11.14 15.28
CA PRO A 401 18.11 -10.08 14.85
C PRO A 401 17.35 -9.15 13.94
N ILE A 402 17.16 -7.96 14.47
CA ILE A 402 16.83 -6.74 13.76
C ILE A 402 17.75 -6.69 12.54
N PRO A 403 17.24 -6.77 11.30
CA PRO A 403 18.04 -6.45 10.13
C PRO A 403 18.69 -5.10 10.39
N ALA A 404 19.99 -4.96 10.10
CA ALA A 404 20.67 -3.68 10.21
C ALA A 404 19.77 -2.60 9.60
N GLN A 405 19.66 -1.45 10.28
CA GLN A 405 18.86 -0.33 9.80
C GLN A 405 19.10 -0.22 8.30
N ASN A 406 18.00 -0.20 7.53
CA ASN A 406 18.09 0.28 6.17
C ASN A 406 18.92 1.57 6.25
N PRO A 407 20.04 1.73 5.53
CA PRO A 407 20.82 2.95 5.58
C PRO A 407 20.00 4.21 5.18
N LEU A 408 18.77 4.02 4.69
CA LEU A 408 17.73 5.02 4.42
C LEU A 408 16.65 5.15 5.51
N ALA A 409 16.64 4.29 6.52
CA ALA A 409 15.78 4.35 7.71
C ALA A 409 16.63 4.79 8.92
N TYR A 410 16.68 6.11 9.09
CA TYR A 410 17.07 6.87 10.28
C TYR A 410 17.56 6.11 11.52
N ALA A 411 18.77 6.46 11.97
CA ALA A 411 19.20 6.33 13.36
C ALA A 411 18.70 7.54 14.17
N ALA A 412 17.87 7.31 15.18
CA ALA A 412 17.50 8.35 16.12
C ALA A 412 18.73 8.79 16.93
N PRO A 413 19.00 10.11 17.06
CA PRO A 413 19.93 10.58 18.06
C PRO A 413 19.32 10.27 19.45
N PRO A 414 20.15 9.93 20.44
CA PRO A 414 19.68 9.72 21.79
C PRO A 414 18.99 10.99 22.30
N ILE A 415 17.80 10.81 22.87
CA ILE A 415 17.08 11.89 23.56
C ILE A 415 17.86 12.16 24.85
N THR A 416 18.73 13.15 24.84
CA THR A 416 19.24 13.74 26.08
C THR A 416 18.12 14.55 26.70
N GLU A 417 17.49 14.02 27.75
CA GLU A 417 16.69 14.82 28.66
C GLU A 417 17.59 15.88 29.31
N GLU A 418 17.60 17.09 28.77
CA GLU A 418 18.06 18.25 29.52
C GLU A 418 17.08 18.45 30.69
N LYS A 419 17.51 18.03 31.88
CA LYS A 419 16.91 18.47 33.14
C LYS A 419 16.94 20.00 33.19
N LYS A 420 15.83 20.65 32.82
CA LYS A 420 15.60 22.05 33.15
C LYS A 420 15.68 22.19 34.67
N LYS A 421 16.69 22.92 35.15
CA LYS A 421 16.76 23.34 36.56
C LYS A 421 15.52 24.21 36.86
N PRO A 422 14.88 24.05 38.02
CA PRO A 422 13.70 24.83 38.37
C PRO A 422 14.07 26.31 38.48
N PHE A 423 13.22 27.16 37.89
CA PHE A 423 13.35 28.61 37.71
C PHE A 423 13.33 29.45 39.01
N TRP A 424 13.43 28.83 40.19
CA TRP A 424 13.19 29.50 41.48
C TRP A 424 14.43 29.63 42.39
N LYS A 425 15.65 29.63 41.85
CA LYS A 425 16.88 29.85 42.65
C LYS A 425 17.75 31.03 42.18
N PHE A 426 17.14 32.18 41.89
CA PHE A 426 17.88 33.43 41.64
C PHE A 426 17.59 34.57 42.64
N TRP A 427 16.87 34.30 43.72
CA TRP A 427 16.67 35.27 44.80
C TRP A 427 16.93 34.64 46.17
N SER A 428 18.21 34.58 46.54
CA SER A 428 18.65 34.66 47.93
C SER A 428 20.07 35.22 47.92
N GLN A 429 20.19 36.45 48.42
CA GLN A 429 21.39 37.16 48.87
C GLN A 429 22.34 36.23 49.66
N GLU A 430 23.64 36.47 49.80
CA GLU A 430 24.40 37.71 49.97
C GLU A 430 25.89 37.36 49.78
#